data_AF-A0A7Y3J0P7-F1
#
_entry.id   AF-A0A7Y3J0P7-F1
#
_cell.length_a   1.000
_cell.length_b   1.000
_cell.length_c   1.000
_cell.angle_alpha   90.00
_cell.angle_beta   90.00
_cell.angle_gamma   90.00
#
_symmetry.space_group_name_H-M   'P 1'
#
loop_
_entity.id
_entity.type
_entity.pdbx_description
1 polymer ?
#
loop_
_entity_poly.entity_id
_entity_poly.type
_entity_poly.pdbx_seq_one_letter_code
_entity_poly.pdbx_strand_id
1 'polypeptide(L)'
;MKESWTYRRLAYPGWKKRVGPLKEARFFPSIKVSGNGFQTSAFGVSATELFRKTDTRAVLLSRSGQTPRVWEAQPGDVDTPFRLFSVTKSLFTLLWAALRLDTSLPEGVPLSELGLPFRHPVPPELTVEHLWRMANGIRFHESFRWGSEQVRTFLHPHSRRTILDARFDYPVGERFHYNDYHTLLLGLILERALGGSWGSEEPVVVKAWRERLWEPWGVVDPCWWILDSKRWRFPKTESGLVMSARSLAGLGKLILAQGLHEGRPLWDHPWLVQGWDRTQAWHRPQDFARVPGAWGAWLREGKAWYGRHWWGLERRGEEAIFALGIHGQVLLLRPAISGVAVRLGNRWGGEHLWPEELFDLLDDQALVE
;
A
#
# COMPACT_ATOMS: atom_id res chain seq x y z
N MET A 1 11.42 -8.74 35.58
CA MET A 1 10.49 -9.89 35.39
C MET A 1 10.30 -10.08 33.90
N LYS A 2 10.58 -11.27 33.35
CA LYS A 2 10.39 -11.57 31.92
C LYS A 2 8.89 -11.74 31.66
N GLU A 3 8.23 -10.70 31.18
CA GLU A 3 6.85 -10.82 30.71
C GLU A 3 6.85 -11.64 29.41
N SER A 4 6.22 -12.80 29.47
CA SER A 4 5.92 -13.61 28.30
C SER A 4 4.84 -12.89 27.49
N TRP A 5 5.22 -12.36 26.34
CA TRP A 5 4.29 -11.82 25.34
C TRP A 5 3.35 -12.95 24.86
N THR A 6 2.24 -13.14 25.56
CA THR A 6 1.15 -13.99 25.11
C THR A 6 0.34 -13.19 24.11
N TYR A 7 0.81 -13.19 22.86
CA TYR A 7 0.11 -12.61 21.72
C TYR A 7 -1.28 -13.27 21.61
N ARG A 8 -2.35 -12.58 22.08
CA ARG A 8 -3.73 -12.98 21.76
C ARG A 8 -3.89 -12.80 20.25
N ARG A 9 -3.81 -13.92 19.52
CA ARG A 9 -3.93 -13.99 18.06
C ARG A 9 -5.34 -13.59 17.64
N LEU A 10 -5.52 -12.36 17.18
CA LEU A 10 -6.68 -12.00 16.38
C LEU A 10 -6.52 -12.67 15.01
N ALA A 11 -7.23 -13.78 14.81
CA ALA A 11 -7.36 -14.39 13.50
C ALA A 11 -8.37 -13.57 12.70
N TYR A 12 -7.91 -12.82 11.70
CA TYR A 12 -8.80 -12.27 10.69
C TYR A 12 -9.55 -13.45 10.03
N PRO A 13 -10.89 -13.44 9.92
CA PRO A 13 -11.68 -14.59 9.47
C PRO A 13 -11.25 -15.16 8.11
N GLY A 14 -10.65 -14.34 7.23
CA GLY A 14 -10.09 -14.77 5.95
C GLY A 14 -8.80 -15.60 6.05
N TRP A 15 -8.06 -15.53 7.16
CA TRP A 15 -6.79 -16.25 7.37
C TRP A 15 -7.04 -17.56 8.10
N LYS A 16 -7.83 -18.44 7.47
CA LYS A 16 -8.20 -19.73 8.05
C LYS A 16 -7.03 -20.73 8.06
N LYS A 17 -6.01 -20.53 7.22
CA LYS A 17 -4.80 -21.36 7.16
C LYS A 17 -3.62 -20.67 7.85
N ARG A 18 -2.91 -21.43 8.69
CA ARG A 18 -1.66 -20.99 9.30
C ARG A 18 -0.58 -20.92 8.23
N VAL A 19 -0.02 -19.73 8.01
CA VAL A 19 1.24 -19.59 7.30
C VAL A 19 2.34 -19.60 8.36
N GLY A 20 3.25 -20.58 8.29
CA GLY A 20 4.38 -20.70 9.22
C GLY A 20 5.42 -19.59 9.02
N PRO A 21 6.41 -19.47 9.92
CA PRO A 21 7.46 -18.47 9.79
C PRO A 21 8.21 -18.66 8.47
N LEU A 22 8.43 -17.55 7.77
CA LEU A 22 9.22 -17.55 6.54
C LEU A 22 10.71 -17.52 6.88
N LYS A 23 11.48 -18.38 6.21
CA LYS A 23 12.93 -18.57 6.44
C LYS A 23 13.82 -18.14 5.26
N GLU A 24 13.23 -17.78 4.12
CA GLU A 24 13.99 -17.44 2.90
C GLU A 24 14.12 -15.92 2.75
N ALA A 25 15.35 -15.45 2.51
CA ALA A 25 15.69 -14.05 2.27
C ALA A 25 15.38 -13.60 0.83
N ARG A 26 15.39 -14.54 -0.14
CA ARG A 26 14.96 -14.31 -1.53
C ARG A 26 13.69 -15.09 -1.79
N PHE A 27 12.56 -14.40 -1.82
CA PHE A 27 11.34 -14.97 -2.36
C PHE A 27 11.51 -15.14 -3.87
N PHE A 28 11.28 -16.37 -4.34
CA PHE A 28 11.31 -16.74 -5.76
C PHE A 28 12.72 -16.69 -6.39
N PRO A 29 13.71 -17.47 -5.94
CA PRO A 29 15.06 -17.45 -6.53
C PRO A 29 15.10 -17.96 -7.99
N SER A 30 14.13 -18.78 -8.38
CA SER A 30 13.92 -19.24 -9.75
C SER A 30 12.50 -18.92 -10.20
N ILE A 31 12.37 -17.99 -11.14
CA ILE A 31 11.10 -17.69 -11.80
C ILE A 31 11.17 -18.26 -13.21
N LYS A 32 10.25 -19.15 -13.56
CA LYS A 32 10.01 -19.47 -14.97
C LYS A 32 9.26 -18.29 -15.56
N VAL A 33 9.91 -17.56 -16.46
CA VAL A 33 9.22 -16.59 -17.31
C VAL A 33 8.35 -17.39 -18.27
N SER A 34 7.05 -17.41 -18.03
CA SER A 34 6.10 -18.02 -18.94
C SER A 34 6.01 -17.14 -20.18
N GLY A 35 6.30 -17.72 -21.33
CA GLY A 35 6.29 -17.03 -22.62
C GLY A 35 4.90 -16.47 -22.99
N ASN A 36 4.90 -15.69 -24.06
CA ASN A 36 3.85 -14.83 -24.61
C ASN A 36 2.51 -15.50 -25.05
N GLY A 37 2.19 -16.70 -24.57
CA GLY A 37 1.25 -17.61 -25.25
C GLY A 37 -0.17 -17.75 -24.71
N PHE A 38 -0.47 -17.41 -23.45
CA PHE A 38 -1.76 -17.80 -22.87
C PHE A 38 -2.90 -16.81 -23.15
N GLN A 39 -4.08 -17.35 -23.46
CA GLN A 39 -5.35 -16.60 -23.44
C GLN A 39 -5.89 -16.55 -22.03
N THR A 40 -5.95 -15.36 -21.45
CA THR A 40 -6.62 -15.14 -20.17
C THR A 40 -8.12 -15.28 -20.37
N SER A 41 -8.76 -16.24 -19.70
CA SER A 41 -10.23 -16.27 -19.60
C SER A 41 -10.79 -14.95 -19.03
N ALA A 42 -10.00 -14.29 -18.18
CA ALA A 42 -10.32 -13.00 -17.56
C ALA A 42 -10.34 -11.81 -18.54
N PHE A 43 -9.57 -11.83 -19.64
CA PHE A 43 -9.49 -10.69 -20.58
C PHE A 43 -9.91 -11.01 -22.02
N GLY A 44 -10.16 -12.27 -22.36
CA GLY A 44 -10.52 -12.68 -23.73
C GLY A 44 -9.47 -12.34 -24.80
N VAL A 45 -8.25 -11.96 -24.39
CA VAL A 45 -7.11 -11.59 -25.23
C VAL A 45 -5.86 -12.34 -24.77
N SER A 46 -4.84 -12.38 -25.63
CA SER A 46 -3.52 -12.91 -25.23
C SER A 46 -2.87 -12.02 -24.16
N ALA A 47 -2.06 -12.61 -23.28
CA ALA A 47 -1.24 -11.85 -22.32
C ALA A 47 -0.39 -10.75 -23.00
N THR A 48 0.14 -11.03 -24.19
CA THR A 48 0.91 -10.08 -25.00
C THR A 48 0.08 -8.87 -25.41
N GLU A 49 -1.14 -9.08 -25.88
CA GLU A 49 -2.04 -7.99 -26.26
C GLU A 49 -2.48 -7.17 -25.04
N LEU A 50 -2.76 -7.85 -23.92
CA LEU A 50 -3.07 -7.19 -22.66
C LEU A 50 -1.91 -6.29 -22.22
N PHE A 51 -0.69 -6.82 -22.18
CA PHE A 51 0.51 -6.06 -21.79
C PHE A 51 0.72 -4.85 -22.68
N ARG A 52 0.53 -5.00 -24.00
CA ARG A 52 0.64 -3.88 -24.95
C ARG A 52 -0.44 -2.83 -24.76
N LYS A 53 -1.72 -3.21 -24.62
CA LYS A 53 -2.84 -2.26 -24.43
C LYS A 53 -2.73 -1.49 -23.11
N THR A 54 -2.23 -2.17 -22.09
CA THR A 54 -2.20 -1.67 -20.71
C THR A 54 -0.82 -1.20 -20.28
N ASP A 55 0.19 -1.24 -21.17
CA ASP A 55 1.58 -0.87 -20.89
C ASP A 55 2.08 -1.49 -19.58
N THR A 56 1.72 -2.77 -19.39
CA THR A 56 2.11 -3.55 -18.22
C THR A 56 3.57 -3.95 -18.37
N ARG A 57 4.37 -3.73 -17.33
CA ARG A 57 5.79 -4.11 -17.31
C ARG A 57 5.97 -5.52 -16.78
N ALA A 58 5.32 -5.84 -15.66
CA ALA A 58 5.43 -7.15 -15.05
C ALA A 58 4.12 -7.54 -14.36
N VAL A 59 3.76 -8.82 -14.46
CA VAL A 59 2.77 -9.49 -13.62
C VAL A 59 3.43 -10.68 -12.95
N LEU A 60 3.31 -10.79 -11.63
CA LEU A 60 3.81 -11.93 -10.86
C LEU A 60 2.67 -12.51 -10.04
N LEU A 61 2.41 -13.81 -10.21
CA LEU A 61 1.41 -14.56 -9.46
C LEU A 61 2.09 -15.66 -8.65
N SER A 62 1.74 -15.81 -7.38
CA SER A 62 2.22 -16.89 -6.52
C SER A 62 1.18 -17.32 -5.51
N ARG A 63 0.85 -18.61 -5.46
CA ARG A 63 -0.06 -19.20 -4.46
C ARG A 63 0.53 -20.46 -3.87
N SER A 64 0.01 -20.89 -2.72
CA SER A 64 0.52 -22.08 -2.03
C SER A 64 0.44 -23.32 -2.91
N GLY A 65 1.51 -24.12 -2.92
CA GLY A 65 1.58 -25.39 -3.66
C GLY A 65 1.73 -25.25 -5.17
N GLN A 66 2.00 -24.05 -5.69
CA GLN A 66 2.25 -23.83 -7.12
C GLN A 66 3.55 -23.06 -7.34
N THR A 67 4.22 -23.37 -8.45
CA THR A 67 5.35 -22.57 -8.93
C THR A 67 4.86 -21.15 -9.25
N PRO A 68 5.58 -20.10 -8.82
CA PRO A 68 5.26 -18.73 -9.20
C PRO A 68 5.29 -18.57 -10.72
N ARG A 69 4.36 -17.78 -11.24
CA ARG A 69 4.24 -17.44 -12.66
C ARG A 69 4.56 -15.98 -12.85
N VAL A 70 5.33 -15.67 -13.89
CA VAL A 70 5.71 -14.29 -14.22
C VAL A 70 5.59 -14.05 -15.71
N TRP A 71 5.05 -12.88 -16.02
CA TRP A 71 5.02 -12.30 -17.36
C TRP A 71 5.66 -10.93 -17.30
N GLU A 72 6.48 -10.64 -18.31
CA GLU A 72 7.25 -9.40 -18.42
C GLU A 72 7.08 -8.82 -19.82
N ALA A 73 7.03 -7.48 -19.93
CA ALA A 73 7.07 -6.83 -21.25
C ALA A 73 8.45 -6.91 -21.88
N GLN A 74 9.51 -6.78 -21.07
CA GLN A 74 10.89 -7.00 -21.44
C GLN A 74 11.55 -7.95 -20.43
N PRO A 75 12.44 -8.85 -20.87
CA PRO A 75 13.18 -9.72 -19.95
C PRO A 75 13.84 -8.93 -18.80
N GLY A 76 13.53 -9.29 -17.56
CA GLY A 76 14.07 -8.64 -16.36
C GLY A 76 13.23 -7.48 -15.80
N ASP A 77 12.09 -7.14 -16.39
CA ASP A 77 11.16 -6.13 -15.83
C ASP A 77 10.64 -6.50 -14.43
N VAL A 78 10.54 -7.79 -14.08
CA VAL A 78 10.11 -8.29 -12.77
C VAL A 78 11.08 -7.89 -11.66
N ASP A 79 12.36 -7.74 -12.02
CA ASP A 79 13.47 -7.38 -11.13
C ASP A 79 13.83 -5.90 -11.22
N THR A 80 13.37 -5.22 -12.28
CA THR A 80 13.63 -3.80 -12.46
C THR A 80 12.73 -2.99 -11.53
N PRO A 81 13.28 -2.18 -10.62
CA PRO A 81 12.44 -1.42 -9.71
C PRO A 81 11.60 -0.37 -10.42
N PHE A 82 10.40 -0.14 -9.90
CA PHE A 82 9.47 0.86 -10.43
C PHE A 82 8.79 1.62 -9.31
N ARG A 83 8.39 2.86 -9.58
CA ARG A 83 7.64 3.67 -8.62
C ARG A 83 6.30 2.99 -8.35
N LEU A 84 6.02 2.73 -7.08
CA LEU A 84 4.80 2.06 -6.66
C LEU A 84 3.58 2.99 -6.58
N PHE A 85 3.80 4.30 -6.62
CA PHE A 85 2.77 5.31 -6.40
C PHE A 85 2.00 5.01 -5.11
N SER A 86 0.67 5.08 -5.12
CA SER A 86 -0.15 4.93 -3.91
C SER A 86 -0.09 3.57 -3.21
N VAL A 87 0.50 2.52 -3.80
CA VAL A 87 0.87 1.31 -3.03
C VAL A 87 1.82 1.67 -1.87
N THR A 88 2.61 2.74 -2.04
CA THR A 88 3.45 3.32 -0.97
C THR A 88 2.65 3.63 0.29
N LYS A 89 1.38 4.05 0.19
CA LYS A 89 0.57 4.39 1.37
C LYS A 89 0.31 3.18 2.27
N SER A 90 -0.01 2.05 1.65
CA SER A 90 -0.23 0.76 2.33
C SER A 90 1.06 0.24 2.96
N LEU A 91 2.19 0.40 2.26
CA LEU A 91 3.49 0.03 2.78
C LEU A 91 3.99 0.99 3.88
N PHE A 92 3.62 2.26 3.82
CA PHE A 92 3.86 3.20 4.91
C PHE A 92 3.07 2.81 6.18
N THR A 93 1.85 2.28 6.05
CA THR A 93 1.12 1.66 7.18
C THR A 93 1.90 0.50 7.79
N LEU A 94 2.59 -0.30 6.97
CA LEU A 94 3.45 -1.38 7.45
C LEU A 94 4.64 -0.87 8.26
N LEU A 95 5.30 0.20 7.80
CA LEU A 95 6.38 0.86 8.54
C LEU A 95 5.91 1.38 9.89
N TRP A 96 4.75 2.03 9.91
CA TRP A 96 4.16 2.50 11.15
C TRP A 96 3.89 1.33 12.11
N ALA A 97 3.29 0.25 11.62
CA ALA A 97 3.06 -0.98 12.39
C ALA A 97 4.35 -1.61 12.92
N ALA A 98 5.46 -1.52 12.17
CA ALA A 98 6.77 -1.99 12.61
C ALA A 98 7.31 -1.16 13.78
N LEU A 99 7.23 0.16 13.68
CA LEU A 99 7.70 1.08 14.72
C LEU A 99 6.88 0.99 16.00
N ARG A 100 5.58 0.66 15.91
CA ARG A 100 4.72 0.45 17.10
C ARG A 100 5.20 -0.65 18.05
N LEU A 101 6.02 -1.60 17.57
CA LEU A 101 6.50 -2.70 18.40
C LEU A 101 7.37 -2.22 19.58
N ASP A 102 8.03 -1.08 19.44
CA ASP A 102 9.02 -0.58 20.40
C ASP A 102 9.02 0.95 20.55
N THR A 103 8.21 1.67 19.76
CA THR A 103 8.14 3.13 19.73
C THR A 103 6.72 3.59 20.03
N SER A 104 6.57 4.52 20.96
CA SER A 104 5.26 5.16 21.23
C SER A 104 4.93 6.16 20.11
N LEU A 105 3.87 5.89 19.36
CA LEU A 105 3.41 6.74 18.25
C LEU A 105 2.07 7.43 18.59
N PRO A 106 1.85 8.68 18.14
CA PRO A 106 0.75 9.51 18.60
C PRO A 106 -0.57 9.24 17.85
N GLU A 107 -1.21 8.07 18.04
CA GLU A 107 -2.36 7.67 17.20
C GLU A 107 -3.71 8.28 17.59
N GLY A 108 -3.98 8.40 18.89
CA GLY A 108 -5.22 8.99 19.41
C GLY A 108 -5.11 10.49 19.68
N VAL A 109 -3.95 11.09 19.45
CA VAL A 109 -3.65 12.48 19.82
C VAL A 109 -4.22 13.43 18.77
N PRO A 110 -4.90 14.52 19.18
CA PRO A 110 -5.28 15.60 18.28
C PRO A 110 -4.07 16.21 17.56
N LEU A 111 -4.22 16.51 16.27
CA LEU A 111 -3.15 17.10 15.47
C LEU A 111 -2.72 18.48 15.99
N SER A 112 -3.63 19.23 16.62
CA SER A 112 -3.37 20.50 17.28
C SER A 112 -2.37 20.38 18.44
N GLU A 113 -2.28 19.21 19.09
CA GLU A 113 -1.38 18.95 20.21
C GLU A 113 0.03 18.51 19.76
N LEU A 114 0.23 18.19 18.48
CA LEU A 114 1.51 17.72 17.95
C LEU A 114 2.54 18.83 17.70
N GLY A 115 2.18 20.09 17.98
CA GLY A 115 3.05 21.25 17.80
C GLY A 115 3.50 21.46 16.34
N LEU A 116 2.66 21.05 15.38
CA LEU A 116 2.91 21.26 13.95
C LEU A 116 2.52 22.70 13.57
N PRO A 117 3.40 23.48 12.91
CA PRO A 117 3.14 24.88 12.59
C PRO A 117 2.27 25.01 11.34
N PHE A 118 1.01 24.58 11.43
CA PHE A 118 0.04 24.76 10.35
C PHE A 118 -0.23 26.25 10.12
N ARG A 119 -0.37 26.64 8.85
CA ARG A 119 -0.68 28.01 8.45
C ARG A 119 -2.15 28.36 8.66
N HIS A 120 -3.01 27.35 8.70
CA HIS A 120 -4.45 27.47 8.87
C HIS A 120 -4.90 26.74 10.14
N PRO A 121 -6.03 27.14 10.75
CA PRO A 121 -6.57 26.45 11.92
C PRO A 121 -6.82 24.96 11.63
N VAL A 122 -6.37 24.12 12.56
CA VAL A 122 -6.62 22.67 12.54
C VAL A 122 -7.85 22.38 13.40
N PRO A 123 -8.83 21.58 12.92
CA PRO A 123 -9.95 21.17 13.75
C PRO A 123 -9.48 20.46 15.03
N PRO A 124 -9.96 20.84 16.23
CA PRO A 124 -9.50 20.28 17.50
C PRO A 124 -9.79 18.78 17.65
N GLU A 125 -10.82 18.27 16.98
CA GLU A 125 -11.21 16.85 16.97
C GLU A 125 -10.42 16.00 15.96
N LEU A 126 -9.58 16.62 15.13
CA LEU A 126 -8.78 15.92 14.13
C LEU A 126 -7.62 15.15 14.79
N THR A 127 -7.65 13.82 14.73
CA THR A 127 -6.63 12.91 15.29
C THR A 127 -5.82 12.23 14.20
N VAL A 128 -4.74 11.55 14.58
CA VAL A 128 -3.93 10.74 13.67
C VAL A 128 -4.71 9.55 13.09
N GLU A 129 -5.63 8.94 13.86
CA GLU A 129 -6.54 7.91 13.34
C GLU A 129 -7.41 8.40 12.17
N HIS A 130 -7.89 9.66 12.21
CA HIS A 130 -8.62 10.24 11.08
C HIS A 130 -7.77 10.37 9.81
N LEU A 131 -6.44 10.50 9.93
CA LEU A 131 -5.53 10.47 8.79
C LEU A 131 -5.52 9.08 8.14
N TRP A 132 -5.35 8.03 8.95
CA TRP A 132 -5.36 6.64 8.48
C TRP A 132 -6.66 6.24 7.78
N ARG A 133 -7.78 6.78 8.24
CA ARG A 133 -9.11 6.51 7.68
C ARG A 133 -9.48 7.38 6.49
N MET A 134 -8.61 8.27 6.01
CA MET A 134 -8.95 9.21 4.93
C MET A 134 -10.19 10.08 5.24
N ALA A 135 -10.32 10.52 6.51
CA ALA A 135 -11.57 11.05 7.07
C ALA A 135 -11.38 12.31 7.92
N ASN A 136 -10.68 13.33 7.40
CA ASN A 136 -10.22 14.47 8.20
C ASN A 136 -10.69 15.85 7.70
N GLY A 137 -11.49 15.90 6.63
CA GLY A 137 -11.98 17.15 6.07
C GLY A 137 -10.95 18.02 5.34
N ILE A 138 -9.73 17.51 5.06
CA ILE A 138 -8.74 18.23 4.25
C ILE A 138 -9.34 18.58 2.88
N ARG A 139 -9.20 19.85 2.51
CA ARG A 139 -9.44 20.34 1.14
C ARG A 139 -8.34 19.78 0.25
N PHE A 140 -8.74 19.01 -0.75
CA PHE A 140 -7.82 18.47 -1.75
C PHE A 140 -8.57 18.30 -3.07
N HIS A 141 -8.08 18.92 -4.14
CA HIS A 141 -8.61 18.73 -5.48
C HIS A 141 -7.68 17.83 -6.28
N GLU A 142 -8.17 16.62 -6.57
CA GLU A 142 -7.48 15.67 -7.44
C GLU A 142 -7.65 16.10 -8.91
N SER A 143 -6.76 16.99 -9.34
CA SER A 143 -6.75 17.57 -10.67
C SER A 143 -5.33 17.82 -11.13
N PHE A 144 -5.07 17.61 -12.42
CA PHE A 144 -3.81 18.00 -13.07
C PHE A 144 -3.78 19.47 -13.50
N ARG A 145 -4.74 20.29 -13.05
CA ARG A 145 -4.72 21.74 -13.27
C ARG A 145 -3.65 22.40 -12.40
N TRP A 146 -2.88 23.31 -12.99
CA TRP A 146 -1.88 24.10 -12.28
C TRP A 146 -2.47 24.76 -11.03
N GLY A 147 -1.76 24.60 -9.91
CA GLY A 147 -2.16 25.16 -8.63
C GLY A 147 -3.01 24.25 -7.75
N SER A 148 -3.52 23.13 -8.25
CA SER A 148 -4.24 22.12 -7.46
C SER A 148 -3.36 21.51 -6.36
N GLU A 149 -3.98 20.96 -5.32
CA GLU A 149 -3.27 20.28 -4.25
C GLU A 149 -2.50 19.06 -4.78
N GLN A 150 -3.05 18.31 -5.75
CA GLN A 150 -2.37 17.19 -6.39
C GLN A 150 -1.10 17.61 -7.12
N VAL A 151 -1.16 18.64 -7.97
CA VAL A 151 0.03 19.13 -8.69
C VAL A 151 1.10 19.62 -7.71
N ARG A 152 0.69 20.29 -6.62
CA ARG A 152 1.61 20.70 -5.55
C ARG A 152 2.27 19.50 -4.86
N THR A 153 1.52 18.45 -4.54
CA THR A 153 2.06 17.19 -3.98
C THR A 153 3.15 16.63 -4.89
N PHE A 154 2.92 16.55 -6.20
CA PHE A 154 3.88 15.92 -7.11
C PHE A 154 5.09 16.80 -7.44
N LEU A 155 4.89 18.11 -7.66
CA LEU A 155 5.91 18.97 -8.26
C LEU A 155 6.57 19.95 -7.29
N HIS A 156 5.96 20.26 -6.13
CA HIS A 156 6.54 21.23 -5.21
C HIS A 156 7.79 20.63 -4.53
N PRO A 157 8.93 21.36 -4.49
CA PRO A 157 10.20 20.84 -3.99
C PRO A 157 10.30 20.80 -2.47
N HIS A 158 9.29 21.29 -1.76
CA HIS A 158 9.27 21.37 -0.30
C HIS A 158 7.93 20.86 0.23
N SER A 159 7.81 19.54 0.37
CA SER A 159 6.57 18.86 0.77
C SER A 159 6.06 19.31 2.13
N ARG A 160 6.96 19.46 3.13
CA ARG A 160 6.58 19.90 4.50
C ARG A 160 5.80 21.21 4.48
N ARG A 161 6.30 22.21 3.74
CA ARG A 161 5.62 23.50 3.57
C ARG A 161 4.25 23.33 2.89
N THR A 162 4.16 22.50 1.85
CA THR A 162 2.91 22.24 1.14
C THR A 162 1.84 21.65 2.06
N ILE A 163 2.21 20.68 2.90
CA ILE A 163 1.28 19.99 3.81
C ILE A 163 0.85 20.90 4.96
N LEU A 164 1.77 21.71 5.49
CA LEU A 164 1.46 22.67 6.56
C LEU A 164 0.60 23.85 6.07
N ASP A 165 0.46 24.04 4.76
CA ASP A 165 -0.48 24.98 4.12
C ASP A 165 -1.87 24.34 3.88
N ALA A 166 -2.11 23.11 4.36
CA ALA A 166 -3.39 22.43 4.21
C ALA A 166 -4.54 23.22 4.86
N ARG A 167 -5.72 23.12 4.24
CA ARG A 167 -6.97 23.70 4.71
C ARG A 167 -7.95 22.59 5.02
N PHE A 168 -8.84 22.84 5.98
CA PHE A 168 -9.86 21.91 6.42
C PHE A 168 -11.22 22.55 6.14
N ASP A 169 -11.96 21.98 5.21
CA ASP A 169 -13.20 22.56 4.66
C ASP A 169 -14.46 21.82 5.06
N TYR A 170 -14.29 20.62 5.60
CA TYR A 170 -15.38 19.70 5.88
C TYR A 170 -15.23 19.16 7.31
N PRO A 171 -16.34 18.76 7.95
CA PRO A 171 -16.28 18.13 9.26
C PRO A 171 -15.42 16.86 9.26
N VAL A 172 -14.65 16.68 10.33
CA VAL A 172 -13.82 15.50 10.56
C VAL A 172 -14.72 14.27 10.71
N GLY A 173 -14.33 13.14 10.10
CA GLY A 173 -15.05 11.87 10.21
C GLY A 173 -16.32 11.73 9.37
N GLU A 174 -16.86 12.81 8.77
CA GLU A 174 -18.15 12.75 8.06
C GLU A 174 -18.08 11.97 6.74
N ARG A 175 -16.94 12.02 6.04
CA ARG A 175 -16.82 11.44 4.70
C ARG A 175 -15.45 10.87 4.40
N PHE A 176 -15.44 9.81 3.61
CA PHE A 176 -14.24 9.31 2.96
C PHE A 176 -13.77 10.27 1.87
N HIS A 177 -12.49 10.67 1.94
CA HIS A 177 -11.85 11.50 0.92
C HIS A 177 -10.41 11.05 0.70
N TYR A 178 -10.22 10.15 -0.26
CA TYR A 178 -8.89 9.67 -0.63
C TYR A 178 -8.01 10.81 -1.15
N ASN A 179 -6.91 11.13 -0.47
CA ASN A 179 -5.95 12.09 -0.97
C ASN A 179 -4.53 11.93 -0.39
N ASP A 180 -3.57 12.56 -1.05
CA ASP A 180 -2.15 12.45 -0.78
C ASP A 180 -1.68 13.17 0.50
N TYR A 181 -2.39 14.21 0.95
CA TYR A 181 -1.99 14.98 2.13
C TYR A 181 -2.05 14.14 3.41
N HIS A 182 -2.93 13.14 3.51
CA HIS A 182 -3.00 12.26 4.68
C HIS A 182 -1.68 11.56 4.95
N THR A 183 -1.16 10.84 3.96
CA THR A 183 0.05 10.03 4.14
C THR A 183 1.30 10.90 4.25
N LEU A 184 1.31 12.03 3.52
CA LEU A 184 2.36 13.05 3.67
C LEU A 184 2.40 13.65 5.08
N LEU A 185 1.25 13.97 5.66
CA LEU A 185 1.14 14.48 7.03
C LEU A 185 1.52 13.40 8.06
N LEU A 186 1.11 12.15 7.86
CA LEU A 186 1.59 11.02 8.65
C LEU A 186 3.12 10.87 8.57
N GLY A 187 3.72 11.09 7.40
CA GLY A 187 5.17 11.13 7.22
C GLY A 187 5.84 12.23 8.05
N LEU A 188 5.24 13.43 8.11
CA LEU A 188 5.76 14.54 8.91
C LEU A 188 5.61 14.27 10.42
N ILE A 189 4.50 13.67 10.84
CA ILE A 189 4.28 13.26 12.22
C ILE A 189 5.30 12.19 12.62
N LEU A 190 5.53 11.19 11.76
CA LEU A 190 6.51 10.14 12.00
C LEU A 190 7.93 10.70 12.10
N GLU A 191 8.30 11.61 11.20
CA GLU A 191 9.60 12.28 11.25
C GLU A 191 9.83 12.98 12.58
N ARG A 192 8.82 13.69 13.11
CA ARG A 192 8.93 14.35 14.42
C ARG A 192 8.98 13.36 15.57
N ALA A 193 8.15 12.33 15.54
CA ALA A 193 8.12 11.29 16.58
C ALA A 193 9.46 10.57 16.71
N LEU A 194 10.19 10.42 15.60
CA LEU A 194 11.52 9.81 15.56
C LEU A 194 12.67 10.81 15.80
N GLY A 195 12.37 12.08 16.12
CA GLY A 195 13.39 13.11 16.35
C GLY A 195 14.17 13.50 15.09
N GLY A 196 13.59 13.33 13.90
CA GLY A 196 14.23 13.62 12.62
C GLY A 196 14.56 15.09 12.43
N SER A 197 15.71 15.36 11.81
CA SER A 197 16.12 16.71 11.40
C SER A 197 15.85 16.93 9.92
N TRP A 198 15.39 18.13 9.57
CA TRP A 198 15.11 18.47 8.17
C TRP A 198 16.38 18.52 7.33
N GLY A 199 16.32 18.00 6.10
CA GLY A 199 17.44 18.01 5.17
C GLY A 199 18.60 17.08 5.53
N SER A 200 18.42 16.15 6.48
CA SER A 200 19.44 15.14 6.79
C SER A 200 19.78 14.30 5.55
N GLU A 201 21.05 13.87 5.47
CA GLU A 201 21.54 13.05 4.36
C GLU A 201 20.68 11.79 4.21
N GLU A 202 20.37 11.11 5.31
CA GLU A 202 19.38 10.04 5.34
C GLU A 202 18.14 10.51 6.13
N PRO A 203 16.96 10.66 5.48
CA PRO A 203 15.73 11.01 6.20
C PRO A 203 15.34 9.91 7.18
N VAL A 204 14.94 10.28 8.40
CA VAL A 204 14.68 9.32 9.49
C VAL A 204 13.62 8.27 9.15
N VAL A 205 12.64 8.63 8.32
CA VAL A 205 11.60 7.70 7.83
C VAL A 205 12.18 6.65 6.88
N VAL A 206 13.13 7.05 6.02
CA VAL A 206 13.83 6.13 5.10
C VAL A 206 14.75 5.20 5.88
N LYS A 207 15.48 5.74 6.86
CA LYS A 207 16.29 4.97 7.80
C LYS A 207 15.43 3.94 8.55
N ALA A 208 14.28 4.36 9.10
CA ALA A 208 13.36 3.48 9.80
C ALA A 208 12.81 2.37 8.90
N TRP A 209 12.45 2.68 7.63
CA TRP A 209 12.07 1.66 6.65
C TRP A 209 13.17 0.61 6.46
N ARG A 210 14.41 1.06 6.26
CA ARG A 210 15.55 0.17 6.07
C ARG A 210 15.75 -0.73 7.29
N GLU A 211 15.88 -0.16 8.47
CA GLU A 211 16.26 -0.87 9.70
C GLU A 211 15.15 -1.75 10.27
N ARG A 212 13.87 -1.37 10.10
CA ARG A 212 12.74 -2.12 10.67
C ARG A 212 12.13 -3.15 9.72
N LEU A 213 12.19 -2.90 8.41
CA LEU A 213 11.52 -3.75 7.43
C LEU A 213 12.49 -4.35 6.41
N TRP A 214 13.36 -3.54 5.79
CA TRP A 214 14.15 -4.00 4.65
C TRP A 214 15.30 -4.92 5.04
N GLU A 215 16.18 -4.48 5.95
CA GLU A 215 17.33 -5.25 6.42
C GLU A 215 16.91 -6.51 7.21
N PRO A 216 15.97 -6.46 8.17
CA PRO A 216 15.56 -7.65 8.90
C PRO A 216 14.91 -8.72 8.03
N TRP A 217 14.31 -8.34 6.90
CA TRP A 217 13.74 -9.27 5.94
C TRP A 217 14.81 -9.94 5.05
N GLY A 218 16.00 -9.34 4.93
CA GLY A 218 17.12 -9.92 4.19
C GLY A 218 17.04 -9.78 2.67
N VAL A 219 16.17 -8.90 2.14
CA VAL A 219 16.06 -8.70 0.70
C VAL A 219 17.24 -7.90 0.17
N VAL A 220 17.87 -8.46 -0.87
CA VAL A 220 19.06 -7.89 -1.52
C VAL A 220 18.71 -7.02 -2.73
N ASP A 221 17.45 -6.97 -3.13
CA ASP A 221 17.01 -6.16 -4.25
C ASP A 221 17.06 -4.66 -3.89
N PRO A 222 17.35 -3.78 -4.86
CA PRO A 222 17.32 -2.36 -4.61
C PRO A 222 15.92 -1.84 -4.24
N CYS A 223 15.86 -0.99 -3.23
CA CYS A 223 14.67 -0.28 -2.81
C CYS A 223 15.02 1.16 -2.48
N TRP A 224 14.20 2.10 -2.96
CA TRP A 224 14.46 3.53 -2.80
C TRP A 224 13.21 4.28 -2.39
N TRP A 225 13.44 5.44 -1.77
CA TRP A 225 12.41 6.44 -1.54
C TRP A 225 12.67 7.67 -2.37
N ILE A 226 11.70 8.10 -3.15
CA ILE A 226 11.78 9.36 -3.88
C ILE A 226 11.53 10.51 -2.90
N LEU A 227 12.46 11.45 -2.89
CA LEU A 227 12.42 12.63 -2.05
C LEU A 227 11.81 13.82 -2.80
N ASP A 228 11.32 14.81 -2.07
CA ASP A 228 10.76 16.05 -2.63
C ASP A 228 11.79 16.91 -3.36
N SER A 229 13.01 17.00 -2.83
CA SER A 229 14.13 17.69 -3.44
C SER A 229 15.45 17.27 -2.83
N LYS A 230 16.56 17.63 -3.50
CA LYS A 230 17.92 17.48 -2.95
C LYS A 230 18.12 18.25 -1.65
N ARG A 231 17.46 19.42 -1.51
CA ARG A 231 17.62 20.34 -0.37
C ARG A 231 16.80 19.92 0.85
N TRP A 232 15.52 19.64 0.68
CA TRP A 232 14.59 19.41 1.80
C TRP A 232 14.47 17.93 2.18
N ARG A 233 14.78 17.04 1.25
CA ARG A 233 14.95 15.59 1.46
C ARG A 233 13.77 14.93 2.19
N PHE A 234 12.56 15.45 2.02
CA PHE A 234 11.38 14.81 2.62
C PHE A 234 10.94 13.63 1.74
N PRO A 235 10.81 12.41 2.29
CA PRO A 235 10.33 11.28 1.53
C PRO A 235 8.88 11.49 1.11
N LYS A 236 8.56 11.22 -0.16
CA LYS A 236 7.18 11.20 -0.67
C LYS A 236 6.45 9.98 -0.10
N THR A 237 5.92 10.07 1.12
CA THR A 237 5.32 8.93 1.84
C THR A 237 4.02 8.43 1.24
N GLU A 238 3.44 9.19 0.32
CA GLU A 238 2.21 8.89 -0.39
C GLU A 238 2.43 8.14 -1.72
N SER A 239 3.62 8.26 -2.32
CA SER A 239 3.86 7.80 -3.71
C SER A 239 5.28 7.35 -4.04
N GLY A 240 6.23 7.56 -3.13
CA GLY A 240 7.66 7.61 -3.44
C GLY A 240 8.43 6.30 -3.35
N LEU A 241 7.84 5.22 -2.85
CA LEU A 241 8.58 3.95 -2.72
C LEU A 241 8.79 3.32 -4.10
N VAL A 242 9.99 2.80 -4.32
CA VAL A 242 10.43 2.19 -5.58
C VAL A 242 10.98 0.80 -5.26
N MET A 243 10.39 -0.24 -5.84
CA MET A 243 10.87 -1.62 -5.72
C MET A 243 10.45 -2.45 -6.94
N SER A 244 11.05 -3.63 -7.10
CA SER A 244 10.72 -4.55 -8.18
C SER A 244 9.39 -5.29 -7.91
N ALA A 245 8.81 -5.91 -8.95
CA ALA A 245 7.63 -6.75 -8.77
C ALA A 245 7.95 -7.97 -7.90
N ARG A 246 9.16 -8.52 -8.01
CA ARG A 246 9.62 -9.63 -7.16
C ARG A 246 9.67 -9.24 -5.69
N SER A 247 10.29 -8.12 -5.34
CA SER A 247 10.35 -7.67 -3.95
C SER A 247 8.94 -7.32 -3.44
N LEU A 248 8.09 -6.67 -4.24
CA LEU A 248 6.72 -6.39 -3.82
C LEU A 248 5.92 -7.68 -3.54
N ALA A 249 6.11 -8.71 -4.36
CA ALA A 249 5.46 -10.02 -4.15
C ALA A 249 6.01 -10.75 -2.92
N GLY A 250 7.32 -10.68 -2.67
CA GLY A 250 7.94 -11.21 -1.46
C GLY A 250 7.41 -10.55 -0.20
N LEU A 251 7.25 -9.23 -0.21
CA LEU A 251 6.62 -8.50 0.89
C LEU A 251 5.15 -8.92 1.07
N GLY A 252 4.43 -9.18 -0.03
CA GLY A 252 3.10 -9.78 0.00
C GLY A 252 3.05 -11.15 0.69
N LYS A 253 4.05 -12.01 0.45
CA LYS A 253 4.16 -13.31 1.16
C LYS A 253 4.41 -13.12 2.65
N LEU A 254 5.27 -12.17 3.01
CA LEU A 254 5.54 -11.84 4.40
C LEU A 254 4.31 -11.25 5.10
N ILE A 255 3.54 -10.42 4.39
CA ILE A 255 2.22 -9.98 4.84
C ILE A 255 1.35 -11.18 5.13
N LEU A 256 1.13 -12.09 4.16
CA LEU A 256 0.35 -13.31 4.38
C LEU A 256 0.90 -14.26 5.46
N ALA A 257 2.15 -14.10 5.88
CA ALA A 257 2.77 -14.78 7.02
C ALA A 257 2.67 -14.01 8.34
N GLN A 258 1.79 -13.01 8.42
CA GLN A 258 1.57 -12.16 9.60
C GLN A 258 2.80 -11.34 10.01
N GLY A 259 3.73 -11.12 9.09
CA GLY A 259 5.02 -10.48 9.40
C GLY A 259 5.98 -11.35 10.20
N LEU A 260 5.73 -12.67 10.31
CA LEU A 260 6.62 -13.59 10.99
C LEU A 260 7.79 -14.00 10.08
N HIS A 261 8.93 -13.37 10.31
CA HIS A 261 10.20 -13.71 9.67
C HIS A 261 11.13 -14.35 10.70
N GLU A 262 11.65 -15.54 10.42
CA GLU A 262 12.52 -16.29 11.36
C GLU A 262 11.95 -16.45 12.78
N GLY A 263 10.61 -16.51 12.90
CA GLY A 263 9.91 -16.64 14.18
C GLY A 263 9.78 -15.33 14.97
N ARG A 264 10.22 -14.19 14.42
CA ARG A 264 10.07 -12.86 15.02
C ARG A 264 9.04 -12.03 14.25
N PRO A 265 8.15 -11.28 14.94
CA PRO A 265 7.26 -10.35 14.28
C PRO A 265 8.04 -9.12 13.80
N LEU A 266 7.90 -8.77 12.53
CA LEU A 266 8.45 -7.54 11.97
C LEU A 266 7.54 -6.32 12.19
N TRP A 267 6.26 -6.54 12.53
CA TRP A 267 5.31 -5.47 12.84
C TRP A 267 4.18 -5.90 13.77
N ASP A 268 3.48 -4.92 14.33
CA ASP A 268 2.23 -5.08 15.09
C ASP A 268 1.09 -5.53 14.15
N HIS A 269 1.00 -6.83 13.92
CA HIS A 269 -0.01 -7.43 13.06
C HIS A 269 -1.46 -7.18 13.53
N PRO A 270 -1.80 -7.29 14.83
CA PRO A 270 -3.14 -6.97 15.34
C PRO A 270 -3.58 -5.55 14.99
N TRP A 271 -2.68 -4.57 15.08
CA TRP A 271 -2.96 -3.20 14.66
C TRP A 271 -3.11 -3.09 13.13
N LEU A 272 -2.22 -3.72 12.36
CA LEU A 272 -2.31 -3.68 10.89
C LEU A 272 -3.63 -4.24 10.37
N VAL A 273 -4.14 -5.32 11.00
CA VAL A 273 -5.36 -6.01 10.56
C VAL A 273 -6.62 -5.14 10.64
N GLN A 274 -6.67 -4.17 11.55
CA GLN A 274 -7.79 -3.25 11.65
C GLN A 274 -7.98 -2.44 10.35
N GLY A 275 -6.92 -2.24 9.56
CA GLY A 275 -6.99 -1.54 8.27
C GLY A 275 -7.72 -2.30 7.19
N TRP A 276 -7.61 -3.63 7.18
CA TRP A 276 -8.26 -4.46 6.18
C TRP A 276 -9.41 -5.30 6.75
N ASP A 277 -9.78 -5.12 8.02
CA ASP A 277 -11.00 -5.63 8.61
C ASP A 277 -12.20 -4.80 8.14
N ARG A 278 -13.06 -5.40 7.32
CA ARG A 278 -14.26 -4.75 6.78
C ARG A 278 -15.15 -4.12 7.85
N THR A 279 -15.21 -4.70 9.06
CA THR A 279 -16.06 -4.18 10.15
C THR A 279 -15.53 -2.88 10.76
N GLN A 280 -14.24 -2.58 10.57
CA GLN A 280 -13.56 -1.38 11.05
C GLN A 280 -13.26 -0.36 9.93
N ALA A 281 -13.47 -0.76 8.68
CA ALA A 281 -13.22 0.01 7.48
C ALA A 281 -14.48 0.73 6.95
N TRP A 282 -14.26 1.72 6.08
CA TRP A 282 -15.32 2.25 5.21
C TRP A 282 -15.77 1.15 4.26
N HIS A 283 -17.05 0.82 4.22
CA HIS A 283 -17.55 -0.35 3.46
C HIS A 283 -18.98 -0.16 2.93
N ARG A 284 -19.70 0.87 3.39
CA ARG A 284 -21.07 1.12 2.97
C ARG A 284 -21.05 1.91 1.67
N PRO A 285 -21.97 1.65 0.73
CA PRO A 285 -22.04 2.43 -0.51
C PRO A 285 -22.09 3.95 -0.30
N GLN A 286 -22.74 4.41 0.77
CA GLN A 286 -22.84 5.83 1.11
C GLN A 286 -21.48 6.46 1.48
N ASP A 287 -20.56 5.67 2.05
CA ASP A 287 -19.22 6.12 2.41
C ASP A 287 -18.46 6.58 1.16
N PHE A 288 -18.69 5.90 0.02
CA PHE A 288 -18.04 6.15 -1.26
C PHE A 288 -18.90 6.97 -2.24
N ALA A 289 -19.98 7.59 -1.78
CA ALA A 289 -20.91 8.36 -2.61
C ALA A 289 -20.23 9.49 -3.40
N ARG A 290 -19.15 10.05 -2.87
CA ARG A 290 -18.42 11.19 -3.46
C ARG A 290 -17.21 10.79 -4.29
N VAL A 291 -16.92 9.49 -4.41
CA VAL A 291 -15.84 9.00 -5.28
C VAL A 291 -16.34 9.00 -6.73
N PRO A 292 -15.67 9.72 -7.65
CA PRO A 292 -16.13 9.84 -9.03
C PRO A 292 -15.74 8.63 -9.90
N GLY A 293 -16.34 8.57 -11.09
CA GLY A 293 -15.96 7.65 -12.15
C GLY A 293 -16.25 6.17 -11.88
N ALA A 294 -15.68 5.31 -12.72
CA ALA A 294 -15.85 3.86 -12.65
C ALA A 294 -15.39 3.29 -11.30
N TRP A 295 -14.31 3.83 -10.72
CA TRP A 295 -13.83 3.42 -9.41
C TRP A 295 -14.85 3.67 -8.30
N GLY A 296 -15.46 4.85 -8.28
CA GLY A 296 -16.53 5.13 -7.33
C GLY A 296 -17.76 4.25 -7.55
N ALA A 297 -18.13 3.99 -8.80
CA ALA A 297 -19.25 3.09 -9.12
C ALA A 297 -18.99 1.69 -8.55
N TRP A 298 -17.80 1.15 -8.79
CA TRP A 298 -17.37 -0.14 -8.27
C TRP A 298 -17.38 -0.20 -6.73
N LEU A 299 -16.84 0.81 -6.04
CA LEU A 299 -16.86 0.85 -4.57
C LEU A 299 -18.28 0.83 -3.99
N ARG A 300 -19.25 1.39 -4.72
CA ARG A 300 -20.66 1.45 -4.29
C ARG A 300 -21.43 0.16 -4.51
N GLU A 301 -20.84 -0.86 -5.11
CA GLU A 301 -21.43 -2.20 -5.19
C GLU A 301 -21.49 -2.91 -3.83
N GLY A 302 -20.87 -2.34 -2.79
CA GLY A 302 -20.92 -2.86 -1.42
C GLY A 302 -20.02 -4.09 -1.19
N LYS A 303 -19.13 -4.38 -2.14
CA LYS A 303 -18.16 -5.48 -2.08
C LYS A 303 -16.73 -5.02 -1.80
N ALA A 304 -16.49 -3.72 -1.70
CA ALA A 304 -15.18 -3.17 -1.42
C ALA A 304 -15.16 -2.40 -0.10
N TRP A 305 -13.98 -2.27 0.50
CA TRP A 305 -13.77 -1.46 1.69
C TRP A 305 -12.40 -0.79 1.69
N TYR A 306 -12.25 0.20 2.56
CA TYR A 306 -11.00 0.91 2.78
C TYR A 306 -10.75 1.22 4.25
N GLY A 307 -9.56 0.87 4.74
CA GLY A 307 -9.10 1.23 6.09
C GLY A 307 -7.58 1.26 6.19
N ARG A 308 -7.03 2.21 6.95
CA ARG A 308 -5.57 2.41 7.16
C ARG A 308 -4.72 2.25 5.90
N HIS A 309 -5.16 2.87 4.80
CA HIS A 309 -4.51 2.79 3.48
C HIS A 309 -4.47 1.43 2.79
N TRP A 310 -5.27 0.47 3.24
CA TRP A 310 -5.52 -0.78 2.54
C TRP A 310 -6.90 -0.77 1.93
N TRP A 311 -7.01 -1.33 0.74
CA TRP A 311 -8.28 -1.68 0.15
C TRP A 311 -8.57 -3.15 0.43
N GLY A 312 -9.84 -3.50 0.45
CA GLY A 312 -10.26 -4.88 0.35
C GLY A 312 -11.43 -5.05 -0.59
N LEU A 313 -11.61 -6.28 -1.07
CA LEU A 313 -12.69 -6.67 -1.94
C LEU A 313 -13.18 -8.07 -1.56
N GLU A 314 -14.49 -8.28 -1.68
CA GLU A 314 -15.14 -9.57 -1.60
C GLU A 314 -15.52 -10.02 -3.00
N ARG A 315 -15.04 -11.19 -3.41
CA ARG A 315 -15.34 -11.73 -4.72
C ARG A 315 -15.48 -13.25 -4.65
N ARG A 316 -16.57 -13.76 -5.24
CA ARG A 316 -16.92 -15.20 -5.20
C ARG A 316 -16.95 -15.79 -3.77
N GLY A 317 -17.37 -14.98 -2.79
CA GLY A 317 -17.45 -15.39 -1.38
C GLY A 317 -16.10 -15.43 -0.65
N GLU A 318 -15.02 -14.94 -1.26
CA GLU A 318 -13.70 -14.82 -0.64
C GLU A 318 -13.26 -13.36 -0.55
N GLU A 319 -12.60 -13.02 0.56
CA GLU A 319 -12.01 -11.71 0.77
C GLU A 319 -10.56 -11.67 0.28
N ALA A 320 -10.22 -10.59 -0.42
CA ALA A 320 -8.86 -10.22 -0.76
C ALA A 320 -8.55 -8.81 -0.25
N ILE A 321 -7.29 -8.57 0.06
CA ILE A 321 -6.79 -7.27 0.48
C ILE A 321 -5.80 -6.79 -0.58
N PHE A 322 -5.76 -5.50 -0.85
CA PHE A 322 -4.86 -4.98 -1.87
C PHE A 322 -4.39 -3.55 -1.60
N ALA A 323 -3.25 -3.24 -2.19
CA ALA A 323 -2.71 -1.90 -2.32
C ALA A 323 -2.81 -1.49 -3.80
N LEU A 324 -3.14 -0.21 -4.04
CA LEU A 324 -3.38 0.30 -5.39
C LEU A 324 -2.63 1.60 -5.64
N GLY A 325 -1.94 1.67 -6.78
CA GLY A 325 -1.23 2.83 -7.30
C GLY A 325 -1.82 3.32 -8.63
N ILE A 326 -1.72 4.62 -8.89
CA ILE A 326 -2.04 5.18 -10.21
C ILE A 326 -1.23 4.49 -11.30
N HIS A 327 -1.78 4.43 -12.52
CA HIS A 327 -1.27 3.63 -13.63
C HIS A 327 -1.36 2.10 -13.39
N GLY A 328 -1.99 1.68 -12.30
CA GLY A 328 -2.35 0.29 -12.00
C GLY A 328 -1.21 -0.52 -11.40
N GLN A 329 -0.48 0.07 -10.46
CA GLN A 329 0.39 -0.71 -9.59
C GLN A 329 -0.49 -1.44 -8.59
N VAL A 330 -0.41 -2.76 -8.53
CA VAL A 330 -1.26 -3.55 -7.63
C VAL A 330 -0.41 -4.54 -6.87
N LEU A 331 -0.64 -4.61 -5.56
CA LEU A 331 -0.31 -5.77 -4.73
C LEU A 331 -1.64 -6.30 -4.21
N LEU A 332 -2.02 -7.51 -4.62
CA LEU A 332 -3.23 -8.17 -4.17
C LEU A 332 -2.88 -9.46 -3.41
N LEU A 333 -3.50 -9.64 -2.26
CA LEU A 333 -3.27 -10.75 -1.36
C LEU A 333 -4.58 -11.49 -1.11
N ARG A 334 -4.56 -12.81 -1.32
CA ARG A 334 -5.67 -13.73 -1.06
C ARG A 334 -5.29 -14.69 0.05
N PRO A 335 -5.71 -14.43 1.30
CA PRO A 335 -5.31 -15.25 2.43
C PRO A 335 -5.77 -16.71 2.34
N ALA A 336 -6.96 -16.96 1.78
CA ALA A 336 -7.55 -18.31 1.66
C ALA A 336 -6.64 -19.31 0.92
N ILE A 337 -5.86 -18.83 -0.06
CA ILE A 337 -4.97 -19.62 -0.91
C ILE A 337 -3.48 -19.26 -0.73
N SER A 338 -3.17 -18.43 0.28
CA SER A 338 -1.85 -17.78 0.44
C SER A 338 -1.33 -17.20 -0.89
N GLY A 339 -2.24 -16.56 -1.62
CA GLY A 339 -2.05 -16.04 -2.96
C GLY A 339 -1.56 -14.60 -2.96
N VAL A 340 -0.57 -14.31 -3.79
CA VAL A 340 -0.02 -12.99 -4.03
C VAL A 340 -0.06 -12.73 -5.53
N ALA A 341 -0.64 -11.60 -5.93
CA ALA A 341 -0.59 -11.11 -7.28
C ALA A 341 -0.01 -9.70 -7.29
N VAL A 342 0.94 -9.46 -8.17
CA VAL A 342 1.54 -8.14 -8.40
C VAL A 342 1.36 -7.76 -9.86
N ARG A 343 1.03 -6.50 -10.09
CA ARG A 343 1.15 -5.85 -11.40
C ARG A 343 1.92 -4.55 -11.25
N LEU A 344 2.91 -4.32 -12.11
CA LEU A 344 3.53 -3.01 -12.31
C LEU A 344 3.36 -2.59 -13.78
N GLY A 345 2.99 -1.33 -14.03
CA GLY A 345 2.69 -0.83 -15.38
C GLY A 345 2.75 0.68 -15.52
N ASN A 346 2.90 1.17 -16.75
CA ASN A 346 2.99 2.60 -17.05
C ASN A 346 1.62 3.26 -17.29
N ARG A 347 0.56 2.48 -17.53
CA ARG A 347 -0.81 2.99 -17.64
C ARG A 347 -1.83 2.02 -17.08
N TRP A 348 -3.01 2.56 -16.75
CA TRP A 348 -4.12 1.75 -16.27
C TRP A 348 -4.70 0.86 -17.37
N GLY A 349 -4.84 1.40 -18.59
CA GLY A 349 -5.13 0.60 -19.79
C GLY A 349 -6.59 0.42 -20.19
N GLY A 350 -7.53 1.21 -19.67
CA GLY A 350 -8.97 1.12 -20.01
C GLY A 350 -9.85 1.15 -18.77
N GLU A 351 -11.01 0.47 -18.81
CA GLU A 351 -11.94 0.31 -17.67
C GLU A 351 -11.59 -0.89 -16.76
N HIS A 352 -10.41 -1.47 -16.93
CA HIS A 352 -9.94 -2.63 -16.16
C HIS A 352 -10.04 -2.42 -14.65
N LEU A 353 -10.56 -3.41 -13.94
CA LEU A 353 -10.51 -3.45 -12.48
C LEU A 353 -9.44 -4.45 -12.07
N TRP A 354 -8.18 -4.01 -12.17
CA TRP A 354 -7.01 -4.85 -11.92
C TRP A 354 -7.07 -5.70 -10.65
N PRO A 355 -7.60 -5.22 -9.50
CA PRO A 355 -7.76 -6.09 -8.32
C PRO A 355 -8.67 -7.29 -8.58
N GLU A 356 -9.80 -7.13 -9.27
CA GLU A 356 -10.66 -8.28 -9.60
C GLU A 356 -10.03 -9.22 -10.63
N GLU A 357 -9.33 -8.66 -11.61
CA GLU A 357 -8.69 -9.45 -12.66
C GLU A 357 -7.54 -10.28 -12.09
N LEU A 358 -6.69 -9.68 -11.25
CA LEU A 358 -5.62 -10.39 -10.54
C LEU A 358 -6.17 -11.41 -9.54
N PHE A 359 -7.33 -11.13 -8.93
CA PHE A 359 -8.03 -12.11 -8.10
C PHE A 359 -8.37 -13.36 -8.91
N ASP A 360 -8.96 -13.19 -10.10
CA ASP A 360 -9.36 -14.29 -10.99
C ASP A 360 -8.16 -15.06 -11.56
N LEU A 361 -7.09 -14.35 -11.93
CA LEU A 361 -5.86 -14.97 -12.43
C LEU A 361 -5.17 -15.88 -11.39
N LEU A 362 -5.40 -15.66 -10.10
CA LEU A 362 -4.92 -16.54 -9.04
C LEU A 362 -5.72 -17.85 -8.93
N ASP A 363 -6.96 -17.89 -9.42
CA ASP A 363 -7.80 -19.10 -9.46
C ASP A 363 -7.51 -19.96 -10.69
N ASP A 364 -7.13 -19.33 -11.81
CA ASP A 364 -6.99 -20.01 -13.09
C ASP A 364 -5.91 -21.12 -13.02
N GLN A 365 -6.40 -22.37 -13.00
CA GLN A 365 -5.63 -23.60 -13.02
C GLN A 365 -5.33 -24.07 -14.44
N ALA A 366 -6.01 -23.53 -15.47
CA ALA A 366 -5.75 -23.87 -16.87
C ALA A 366 -4.48 -23.18 -17.40
N LEU A 367 -3.95 -22.25 -16.62
CA LEU A 367 -2.67 -21.56 -16.81
C LEU A 367 -1.43 -22.42 -16.52
N VAL A 368 -1.55 -23.74 -16.63
CA VAL A 368 -0.46 -24.70 -16.48
C VAL A 368 -0.01 -25.09 -17.88
N GLU A 369 1.06 -24.45 -18.35
CA GLU A 369 1.91 -25.02 -19.40
C GLU A 369 3.08 -25.78 -18.77
#